data_AF-A0A6P1X178-F1
#
_entry.id   AF-A0A6P1X178-F1
#
_cell.length_a   1.000
_cell.length_b   1.000
_cell.length_c   1.000
_cell.angle_alpha   90.00
_cell.angle_beta   90.00
_cell.angle_gamma   90.00
#
_symmetry.space_group_name_H-M   'P 1'
#
loop_
_entity.id
_entity.type
_entity.pdbx_description
1 polymer ?
#
loop_
_entity_poly.entity_id
_entity_poly.type
_entity_poly.pdbx_seq_one_letter_code
_entity_poly.pdbx_strand_id
1 'polypeptide(L)'
;MYTPSYVNAEEFIADDGIIESQATDISAMPGDILPMPSTEASTQSKVNFNNTDNYGDFFPHVESVIGTDERKKVSSFTSSPIKENVAIKVEWKNSEGNYEGYVASGVMVSKDTVLTAAHVVYDEGRKKIAERITVYSGLYGNIIRGSAKGIKTYVLKGYTSTLDSKYDLAAIKLDTNLGSLTGSLGITSTIALGDKIATAGYPDDKTDRTNSNDLKYYMWRSTGKIINLDKYRVYYDADTSGGQSGSGVWDVKSNKLVAIHTNGGKTFNFGTRITPQYLDYIKYWIGTPVAHTYNKNVSISKEGQKLWGDLQFLKVKSETKGKLGKVYNAKYYYNHPNGNKYLSLYNKDGTWAGYSNMNHSVNVTAVSYNKKVVITKKKYDLWNSFYFDSKKGKSDAYVNKPVIAKYIYTLGNGRQYYSLYSIKSDKWLGYVNVNATK
;
A
#
# COMPACT_ATOMS: atom_id res chain seq x y z
N MET A 1 23.43 -37.19 -17.80
CA MET A 1 23.21 -35.74 -17.96
C MET A 1 21.72 -35.51 -17.91
N TYR A 2 21.24 -34.87 -16.84
CA TYR A 2 19.83 -34.56 -16.64
C TYR A 2 19.73 -33.03 -16.67
N THR A 3 19.15 -32.47 -17.73
CA THR A 3 18.81 -31.05 -17.80
C THR A 3 17.37 -30.90 -17.32
N PRO A 4 17.10 -30.13 -16.25
CA PRO A 4 15.73 -29.84 -15.85
C PRO A 4 15.14 -28.79 -16.79
N SER A 5 13.94 -29.11 -17.31
CA SER A 5 13.08 -28.18 -18.02
C SER A 5 12.56 -27.11 -17.06
N TYR A 6 12.90 -25.85 -17.31
CA TYR A 6 12.30 -24.70 -16.64
C TYR A 6 10.92 -24.43 -17.24
N VAL A 7 9.89 -24.43 -16.39
CA VAL A 7 8.54 -23.97 -16.72
C VAL A 7 8.53 -22.46 -16.51
N ASN A 8 8.20 -21.68 -17.55
CA ASN A 8 8.00 -20.25 -17.44
C ASN A 8 6.81 -19.96 -16.50
N ALA A 9 7.00 -19.05 -15.54
CA ALA A 9 5.90 -18.53 -14.73
C ALA A 9 5.10 -17.53 -15.59
N GLU A 10 3.89 -17.90 -16.00
CA GLU A 10 2.96 -16.99 -16.66
C GLU A 10 2.42 -15.98 -15.64
N GLU A 11 2.54 -14.68 -15.94
CA GLU A 11 1.84 -13.62 -15.20
C GLU A 11 0.33 -13.83 -15.36
N PHE A 12 -0.36 -14.13 -14.25
CA PHE A 12 -1.82 -14.28 -14.27
C PHE A 12 -2.46 -12.87 -14.24
N ILE A 13 -3.08 -12.48 -15.35
CA ILE A 13 -4.01 -11.34 -15.38
C ILE A 13 -5.35 -11.86 -14.87
N ALA A 14 -5.74 -11.45 -13.66
CA ALA A 14 -7.07 -11.79 -13.18
C ALA A 14 -8.15 -11.04 -13.97
N ASP A 15 -9.34 -11.63 -14.07
CA ASP A 15 -10.53 -11.06 -14.74
C ASP A 15 -10.97 -9.69 -14.18
N ASP A 16 -10.35 -9.21 -13.10
CA ASP A 16 -10.53 -7.86 -12.54
C ASP A 16 -9.51 -6.83 -13.09
N GLY A 17 -8.68 -7.22 -14.06
CA GLY A 17 -7.75 -6.35 -14.79
C GLY A 17 -6.50 -5.98 -14.01
N ILE A 18 -6.21 -6.64 -12.88
CA ILE A 18 -5.00 -6.42 -12.07
C ILE A 18 -4.02 -7.57 -12.32
N ILE A 19 -2.77 -7.23 -12.60
CA ILE A 19 -1.67 -8.20 -12.71
C ILE A 19 -1.41 -8.75 -11.29
N GLU A 20 -1.77 -10.01 -11.06
CA GLU A 20 -1.58 -10.67 -9.77
C GLU A 20 -0.12 -11.16 -9.67
N SER A 21 0.76 -10.36 -9.05
CA SER A 21 2.06 -10.88 -8.64
C SER A 21 1.90 -11.77 -7.40
N GLN A 22 2.00 -13.08 -7.59
CA GLN A 22 2.34 -13.99 -6.49
C GLN A 22 3.71 -13.57 -5.96
N ALA A 23 3.89 -13.60 -4.64
CA ALA A 23 5.11 -13.15 -3.98
C ALA A 23 6.35 -13.94 -4.44
N THR A 24 7.02 -13.47 -5.48
CA THR A 24 8.44 -13.75 -5.78
C THR A 24 9.03 -12.56 -6.52
N ASP A 25 10.09 -12.03 -5.94
CA ASP A 25 10.97 -11.04 -6.54
C ASP A 25 11.87 -11.72 -7.58
N ILE A 26 11.65 -11.45 -8.88
CA ILE A 26 12.65 -11.55 -9.96
C ILE A 26 12.15 -10.84 -11.24
N SER A 27 12.95 -9.85 -11.67
CA SER A 27 13.20 -9.29 -13.02
C SER A 27 12.14 -9.21 -14.13
N ALA A 28 12.06 -7.99 -14.68
CA ALA A 28 11.87 -7.59 -16.08
C ALA A 28 10.61 -8.06 -16.85
N MET A 29 9.72 -7.09 -17.14
CA MET A 29 8.61 -7.25 -18.08
C MET A 29 9.11 -7.16 -19.55
N PRO A 30 8.72 -8.08 -20.44
CA PRO A 30 8.90 -7.94 -21.88
C PRO A 30 7.64 -7.42 -22.60
N GLY A 31 7.84 -6.35 -23.39
CA GLY A 31 7.16 -6.00 -24.65
C GLY A 31 5.73 -5.43 -24.60
N ASP A 32 5.33 -4.48 -25.44
CA ASP A 32 6.02 -3.53 -26.31
C ASP A 32 4.95 -2.48 -26.70
N ILE A 33 5.19 -1.21 -26.41
CA ILE A 33 4.74 -0.13 -27.30
C ILE A 33 6.02 0.66 -27.60
N LEU A 34 6.31 0.66 -28.89
CA LEU A 34 7.49 1.19 -29.59
C LEU A 34 8.20 2.34 -28.86
N PRO A 35 9.53 2.26 -28.69
CA PRO A 35 10.30 3.37 -28.17
C PRO A 35 10.20 4.53 -29.15
N MET A 36 9.61 5.64 -28.72
CA MET A 36 10.05 6.91 -29.27
C MET A 36 11.55 7.02 -28.94
N PRO A 37 12.42 7.28 -29.92
CA PRO A 37 13.83 7.50 -29.60
C PRO A 37 13.88 8.65 -28.60
N SER A 38 14.55 8.41 -27.47
CA SER A 38 14.95 9.47 -26.55
C SER A 38 16.01 10.32 -27.26
N THR A 39 15.57 11.20 -28.16
CA THR A 39 16.38 12.30 -28.65
C THR A 39 16.25 13.45 -27.66
N GLU A 40 16.81 13.26 -26.48
CA GLU A 40 17.29 14.35 -25.65
C GLU A 40 18.33 13.75 -24.71
N ALA A 41 19.60 14.04 -25.01
CA ALA A 41 20.70 13.80 -24.09
C ALA A 41 20.35 14.38 -22.72
N SER A 42 20.85 13.78 -21.63
CA SER A 42 20.68 14.32 -20.27
C SER A 42 21.25 15.73 -20.18
N THR A 43 20.43 16.75 -20.42
CA THR A 43 20.84 18.15 -20.35
C THR A 43 20.77 18.57 -18.90
N GLN A 44 21.95 18.61 -18.29
CA GLN A 44 22.11 19.24 -16.99
C GLN A 44 21.56 20.66 -17.05
N SER A 45 20.69 21.01 -16.10
CA SER A 45 20.01 22.31 -16.06
C SER A 45 20.30 23.01 -14.74
N LYS A 46 20.42 24.35 -14.76
CA LYS A 46 20.60 25.16 -13.55
C LYS A 46 19.24 25.54 -12.97
N VAL A 47 19.06 25.42 -11.65
CA VAL A 47 17.84 25.80 -10.91
C VAL A 47 18.18 26.91 -9.91
N ASN A 48 17.25 27.85 -9.68
CA ASN A 48 17.39 28.85 -8.62
C ASN A 48 16.43 28.52 -7.45
N PHE A 49 16.95 28.49 -6.23
CA PHE A 49 16.23 28.22 -4.98
C PHE A 49 15.93 29.47 -4.14
N ASN A 50 15.83 30.65 -4.76
CA ASN A 50 15.34 31.87 -4.10
C ASN A 50 14.06 31.60 -3.28
N ASN A 51 13.93 32.28 -2.14
CA ASN A 51 12.80 32.19 -1.22
C ASN A 51 12.58 30.77 -0.66
N THR A 52 13.67 30.03 -0.44
CA THR A 52 13.62 28.84 0.40
C THR A 52 14.10 29.17 1.80
N ASP A 53 13.27 28.82 2.78
CA ASP A 53 13.53 29.11 4.19
C ASP A 53 14.60 28.18 4.76
N ASN A 54 15.11 28.53 5.94
CA ASN A 54 15.98 27.65 6.70
C ASN A 54 15.15 26.49 7.26
N TYR A 55 15.61 25.24 7.11
CA TYR A 55 14.81 24.08 7.51
C TYR A 55 14.53 24.10 9.04
N GLY A 56 15.44 24.69 9.82
CA GLY A 56 15.30 24.88 11.26
C GLY A 56 14.12 25.76 11.71
N ASP A 57 13.51 26.54 10.82
CA ASP A 57 12.39 27.42 11.15
C ASP A 57 11.03 26.71 11.06
N PHE A 58 10.96 25.52 10.45
CA PHE A 58 9.69 24.84 10.12
C PHE A 58 9.34 23.62 10.98
N PHE A 59 10.30 22.94 11.63
CA PHE A 59 10.01 21.70 12.37
C PHE A 59 10.74 21.59 13.72
N PRO A 60 10.04 21.32 14.85
CA PRO A 60 10.63 21.22 16.19
C PRO A 60 11.25 19.85 16.54
N HIS A 61 11.65 19.02 15.56
CA HIS A 61 12.22 17.69 15.82
C HIS A 61 13.57 17.53 15.14
N VAL A 62 14.65 17.67 15.91
CA VAL A 62 16.04 17.64 15.45
C VAL A 62 16.43 16.26 14.92
N GLU A 63 16.54 16.10 13.60
CA GLU A 63 17.45 15.11 13.04
C GLU A 63 18.89 15.43 13.48
N SER A 64 19.68 14.40 13.77
CA SER A 64 20.94 14.63 14.46
C SER A 64 22.10 13.85 13.87
N VAL A 65 23.22 14.56 13.78
CA VAL A 65 24.56 13.96 13.73
C VAL A 65 24.84 13.33 15.09
N ILE A 66 25.19 12.05 15.11
CA ILE A 66 25.40 11.24 16.31
C ILE A 66 26.91 11.12 16.55
N GLY A 67 27.42 11.89 17.49
CA GLY A 67 28.86 11.91 17.77
C GLY A 67 29.62 12.58 16.63
N THR A 68 30.54 11.86 15.97
CA THR A 68 31.34 12.40 14.86
C THR A 68 30.54 12.30 13.57
N ASP A 69 30.52 13.38 12.77
CA ASP A 69 29.83 13.37 11.46
C ASP A 69 30.55 12.45 10.45
N GLU A 70 29.94 11.31 10.14
CA GLU A 70 30.45 10.31 9.20
C GLU A 70 29.88 10.45 7.78
N ARG A 71 29.03 11.47 7.55
CA ARG A 71 28.38 11.68 6.25
C ARG A 71 29.40 11.99 5.17
N LYS A 72 29.15 11.44 3.98
CA LYS A 72 29.98 11.64 2.78
C LYS A 72 29.19 12.33 1.68
N LYS A 73 29.74 13.42 1.15
CA LYS A 73 29.15 14.12 -0.01
C LYS A 73 29.10 13.19 -1.21
N VAL A 74 27.96 13.15 -1.88
CA VAL A 74 27.77 12.39 -3.12
C VAL A 74 28.20 13.26 -4.30
N SER A 75 29.08 12.71 -5.15
CA SER A 75 29.59 13.37 -6.36
C SER A 75 29.15 12.68 -7.66
N SER A 76 28.54 11.50 -7.58
CA SER A 76 28.08 10.72 -8.74
C SER A 76 26.66 10.19 -8.50
N PHE A 77 25.81 10.35 -9.52
CA PHE A 77 24.38 10.02 -9.49
C PHE A 77 24.01 8.96 -10.53
N THR A 78 24.92 8.04 -10.84
CA THR A 78 24.73 7.04 -11.92
C THR A 78 24.46 5.64 -11.42
N SER A 79 24.78 5.33 -10.15
CA SER A 79 24.62 3.99 -9.57
C SER A 79 23.43 3.94 -8.63
N SER A 80 22.68 2.83 -8.69
CA SER A 80 21.72 2.49 -7.64
C SER A 80 22.49 2.10 -6.38
N PRO A 81 22.00 2.45 -5.18
CA PRO A 81 20.72 3.11 -4.90
C PRO A 81 20.77 4.65 -4.88
N ILE A 82 21.90 5.27 -5.23
CA ILE A 82 22.09 6.73 -5.12
C ILE A 82 21.27 7.51 -6.16
N LYS A 83 21.21 7.05 -7.40
CA LYS A 83 20.53 7.76 -8.49
C LYS A 83 19.01 7.89 -8.30
N GLU A 84 18.41 7.03 -7.47
CA GLU A 84 16.99 7.04 -7.10
C GLU A 84 16.66 8.07 -6.01
N ASN A 85 17.65 8.57 -5.26
CA ASN A 85 17.41 9.59 -4.23
C ASN A 85 17.31 10.98 -4.86
N VAL A 86 16.28 11.73 -4.47
CA VAL A 86 15.87 12.99 -5.12
C VAL A 86 15.70 14.10 -4.08
N ALA A 87 15.91 15.34 -4.50
CA ALA A 87 15.54 16.51 -3.72
C ALA A 87 14.08 16.85 -4.01
N ILE A 88 13.34 17.28 -3.00
CA ILE A 88 11.95 17.70 -3.13
C ILE A 88 11.85 19.13 -2.65
N LYS A 89 11.44 20.05 -3.53
CA LYS A 89 11.02 21.40 -3.15
C LYS A 89 9.51 21.40 -2.94
N VAL A 90 9.08 21.79 -1.76
CA VAL A 90 7.67 21.98 -1.40
C VAL A 90 7.41 23.44 -1.14
N GLU A 91 6.27 23.96 -1.60
CA GLU A 91 5.96 25.39 -1.50
C GLU A 91 4.48 25.63 -1.19
N TRP A 92 4.22 26.65 -0.38
CA TRP A 92 2.89 27.19 -0.06
C TRP A 92 2.87 28.69 -0.35
N LYS A 93 1.68 29.26 -0.53
CA LYS A 93 1.54 30.71 -0.55
C LYS A 93 1.65 31.28 0.85
N ASN A 94 2.44 32.34 1.00
CA ASN A 94 2.45 33.19 2.18
C ASN A 94 1.25 34.16 2.17
N SER A 95 1.14 35.02 3.19
CA SER A 95 0.06 36.00 3.32
C SER A 95 0.01 37.03 2.18
N GLU A 96 1.14 37.26 1.51
CA GLU A 96 1.28 38.17 0.37
C GLU A 96 0.99 37.49 -0.97
N GLY A 97 0.73 36.18 -0.96
CA GLY A 97 0.46 35.37 -2.15
C GLY A 97 1.71 34.88 -2.89
N ASN A 98 2.91 35.14 -2.36
CA ASN A 98 4.17 34.64 -2.87
C ASN A 98 4.40 33.19 -2.43
N TYR A 99 5.08 32.40 -3.27
CA TYR A 99 5.43 31.03 -2.91
C TYR A 99 6.73 30.99 -2.12
N GLU A 100 6.67 30.33 -0.97
CA GLU A 100 7.77 30.08 -0.06
C GLU A 100 7.74 28.61 0.36
N GLY A 101 8.89 28.08 0.77
CA GLY A 101 8.97 26.74 1.30
C GLY A 101 10.40 26.27 1.44
N TYR A 102 10.63 24.96 1.34
CA TYR A 102 11.93 24.39 1.66
C TYR A 102 12.28 23.21 0.76
N VAL A 103 13.55 22.79 0.83
CA VAL A 103 14.05 21.58 0.18
C VAL A 103 14.15 20.47 1.22
N ALA A 104 13.64 19.31 0.86
CA ALA A 104 13.72 18.07 1.61
C ALA A 104 14.16 16.93 0.68
N SER A 105 13.99 15.69 1.13
CA SER A 105 14.48 14.51 0.42
C SER A 105 13.36 13.54 0.06
N GLY A 106 13.66 12.66 -0.90
CA GLY A 106 12.76 11.59 -1.33
C GLY A 106 13.51 10.48 -2.05
N VAL A 107 12.80 9.41 -2.36
CA VAL A 107 13.33 8.28 -3.13
C VAL A 107 12.33 7.80 -4.19
N MET A 108 12.81 7.63 -5.41
CA MET A 108 12.05 7.10 -6.55
C MET A 108 11.77 5.62 -6.37
N VAL A 109 10.49 5.22 -6.47
CA VAL A 109 10.04 3.83 -6.27
C VAL A 109 9.21 3.28 -7.44
N SER A 110 8.95 4.10 -8.45
CA SER A 110 8.42 3.69 -9.76
C SER A 110 8.85 4.71 -10.82
N LYS A 111 8.39 4.51 -12.07
CA LYS A 111 8.61 5.47 -13.16
C LYS A 111 8.18 6.91 -12.84
N ASP A 112 7.20 7.09 -11.96
CA ASP A 112 6.49 8.35 -11.74
C ASP A 112 6.09 8.58 -10.27
N THR A 113 6.72 7.88 -9.32
CA THR A 113 6.36 7.95 -7.90
C THR A 113 7.58 8.08 -7.01
N VAL A 114 7.54 9.08 -6.14
CA VAL A 114 8.53 9.34 -5.08
C VAL A 114 7.89 9.00 -3.73
N LEU A 115 8.62 8.33 -2.85
CA LEU A 115 8.29 8.29 -1.42
C LEU A 115 9.06 9.37 -0.67
N THR A 116 8.41 9.94 0.35
CA THR A 116 8.98 10.92 1.26
C THR A 116 8.26 10.86 2.61
N ALA A 117 8.66 11.66 3.58
CA ALA A 117 7.97 11.79 4.85
C ALA A 117 6.64 12.54 4.63
N ALA A 118 5.62 12.21 5.42
CA ALA A 118 4.35 12.93 5.36
C ALA A 118 4.50 14.39 5.80
N HIS A 119 5.34 14.68 6.80
CA HIS A 119 5.58 16.04 7.25
C HIS A 119 6.27 16.92 6.19
N VAL A 120 6.99 16.32 5.22
CA VAL A 120 7.57 17.07 4.09
C VAL A 120 6.49 17.66 3.20
N VAL A 121 5.39 16.92 2.98
CA VAL A 121 4.34 17.35 2.04
C VAL A 121 3.13 17.96 2.73
N TYR A 122 2.98 17.76 4.04
CA TYR A 122 1.87 18.25 4.84
C TYR A 122 2.35 19.21 5.92
N ASP A 123 1.88 20.46 5.85
CA ASP A 123 2.16 21.46 6.86
C ASP A 123 1.06 21.43 7.94
N GLU A 124 1.45 21.19 9.19
CA GLU A 124 0.54 21.12 10.34
C GLU A 124 -0.13 22.47 10.59
N GLY A 125 0.64 23.56 10.60
CA GLY A 125 0.14 24.90 10.91
C GLY A 125 -0.98 25.33 9.96
N ARG A 126 -0.82 25.03 8.67
CA ARG A 126 -1.81 25.29 7.61
C ARG A 126 -2.85 24.18 7.47
N LYS A 127 -2.63 23.03 8.10
CA LYS A 127 -3.40 21.78 7.90
C LYS A 127 -3.56 21.40 6.43
N LYS A 128 -2.53 21.64 5.62
CA LYS A 128 -2.63 21.62 4.16
C LYS A 128 -1.42 20.94 3.52
N ILE A 129 -1.70 20.17 2.47
CA ILE A 129 -0.65 19.66 1.57
C ILE A 129 -0.03 20.83 0.79
N ALA A 130 1.26 20.75 0.52
CA ALA A 130 1.98 21.70 -0.34
C ALA A 130 1.23 22.00 -1.63
N GLU A 131 1.19 23.27 -2.01
CA GLU A 131 0.49 23.74 -3.21
C GLU A 131 1.31 23.50 -4.48
N ARG A 132 2.64 23.55 -4.34
CA ARG A 132 3.58 23.16 -5.39
C ARG A 132 4.60 22.18 -4.82
N ILE A 133 4.88 21.15 -5.60
CA ILE A 133 5.92 20.18 -5.33
C ILE A 133 6.73 20.01 -6.60
N THR A 134 8.04 20.24 -6.52
CA THR A 134 8.98 19.96 -7.61
C THR A 134 10.03 18.98 -7.13
N VAL A 135 10.25 17.92 -7.90
CA VAL A 135 11.23 16.88 -7.62
C VAL A 135 12.42 17.07 -8.54
N TYR A 136 13.63 17.05 -7.98
CA TYR A 136 14.89 17.19 -8.70
C TYR A 136 15.74 15.93 -8.53
N SER A 137 16.15 15.34 -9.65
CA SER A 137 17.08 14.23 -9.68
C SER A 137 18.51 14.71 -9.89
N GLY A 138 19.45 14.05 -9.22
CA GLY A 138 20.88 14.32 -9.35
C GLY A 138 21.27 15.77 -9.07
N LEU A 139 20.64 16.40 -8.08
CA LEU A 139 20.93 17.79 -7.70
C LEU A 139 22.33 17.87 -7.08
N TYR A 140 23.21 18.64 -7.71
CA TYR A 140 24.57 18.92 -7.24
C TYR A 140 24.81 20.43 -7.27
N GLY A 141 24.66 21.04 -6.12
CA GLY A 141 24.59 22.47 -5.93
C GLY A 141 23.28 23.02 -6.47
N ASN A 142 23.32 23.61 -7.67
CA ASN A 142 22.16 24.10 -8.39
C ASN A 142 22.00 23.43 -9.77
N ILE A 143 22.82 22.41 -10.06
CA ILE A 143 22.77 21.65 -11.30
C ILE A 143 21.92 20.39 -11.07
N ILE A 144 20.93 20.17 -11.92
CA ILE A 144 20.06 18.97 -11.89
C ILE A 144 20.30 18.09 -13.11
N ARG A 145 20.00 16.80 -13.01
CA ARG A 145 19.95 15.88 -14.16
C ARG A 145 18.57 15.81 -14.81
N GLY A 146 17.52 16.10 -14.05
CA GLY A 146 16.14 16.08 -14.50
C GLY A 146 15.20 16.49 -13.38
N SER A 147 13.99 16.91 -13.74
CA SER A 147 12.97 17.35 -12.80
C SER A 147 11.58 16.88 -13.21
N ALA A 148 10.65 16.88 -12.25
CA ALA A 148 9.24 16.61 -12.47
C ALA A 148 8.39 17.36 -11.45
N LYS A 149 7.14 17.67 -11.80
CA LYS A 149 6.18 18.28 -10.87
C LYS A 149 5.35 17.21 -10.19
N GLY A 150 5.08 17.39 -8.90
CA GLY A 150 4.09 16.60 -8.18
C GLY A 150 2.68 17.00 -8.60
N ILE A 151 1.89 16.04 -9.08
CA ILE A 151 0.49 16.24 -9.51
C ILE A 151 -0.53 15.65 -8.55
N LYS A 152 -0.09 14.76 -7.66
CA LYS A 152 -0.94 14.16 -6.63
C LYS A 152 -0.10 13.66 -5.46
N THR A 153 -0.57 13.94 -4.26
CA THR A 153 0.08 13.50 -3.03
C THR A 153 -0.81 12.48 -2.32
N TYR A 154 -0.19 11.43 -1.81
CA TYR A 154 -0.79 10.47 -0.90
C TYR A 154 -0.13 10.58 0.46
N VAL A 155 -0.95 10.60 1.52
CA VAL A 155 -0.50 10.60 2.90
C VAL A 155 -1.28 9.54 3.66
N LEU A 156 -0.63 8.83 4.59
CA LEU A 156 -1.34 7.91 5.47
C LEU A 156 -2.35 8.69 6.33
N LYS A 157 -3.62 8.26 6.31
CA LYS A 157 -4.73 8.96 6.98
C LYS A 157 -4.49 9.28 8.46
N GLY A 158 -3.74 8.42 9.16
CA GLY A 158 -3.40 8.65 10.56
C GLY A 158 -2.51 9.87 10.79
N TYR A 159 -1.68 10.26 9.81
CA TYR A 159 -0.73 11.35 9.98
C TYR A 159 -1.43 12.70 10.12
N THR A 160 -2.31 13.07 9.19
CA THR A 160 -2.99 14.38 9.20
C THR A 160 -3.97 14.58 10.37
N SER A 161 -4.21 13.55 11.17
CA SER A 161 -5.09 13.60 12.35
C SER A 161 -4.33 13.50 13.68
N THR A 162 -3.14 12.90 13.70
CA THR A 162 -2.41 12.61 14.95
C THR A 162 -0.98 13.10 14.95
N LEU A 163 -0.40 13.35 13.77
CA LEU A 163 1.01 13.69 13.56
C LEU A 163 1.99 12.65 14.12
N ASP A 164 1.49 11.45 14.43
CA ASP A 164 2.29 10.37 14.97
C ASP A 164 3.25 9.86 13.89
N SER A 165 4.54 9.83 14.22
CA SER A 165 5.62 9.38 13.33
C SER A 165 5.43 7.97 12.78
N LYS A 166 4.58 7.13 13.38
CA LYS A 166 4.22 5.83 12.78
C LYS A 166 3.49 5.95 11.44
N TYR A 167 2.85 7.09 11.19
CA TYR A 167 2.14 7.39 9.94
C TYR A 167 2.92 8.34 9.03
N ASP A 168 4.16 8.70 9.37
CA ASP A 168 4.93 9.72 8.68
C ASP A 168 5.56 9.18 7.38
N LEU A 169 4.67 8.88 6.43
CA LEU A 169 4.97 8.33 5.11
C LEU A 169 3.99 8.93 4.10
N ALA A 170 4.55 9.43 3.01
CA ALA A 170 3.82 9.96 1.88
C ALA A 170 4.40 9.48 0.55
N ALA A 171 3.59 9.64 -0.49
CA ALA A 171 4.01 9.45 -1.87
C ALA A 171 3.58 10.62 -2.74
N ILE A 172 4.40 10.98 -3.72
CA ILE A 172 4.13 12.01 -4.71
C ILE A 172 4.10 11.36 -6.08
N LYS A 173 2.98 11.48 -6.79
CA LYS A 173 2.87 11.16 -8.21
C LYS A 173 3.38 12.33 -9.04
N LEU A 174 4.15 12.01 -10.06
CA LEU A 174 4.80 12.95 -10.95
C LEU A 174 4.04 13.12 -12.26
N ASP A 175 4.15 14.30 -12.88
CA ASP A 175 3.63 14.61 -14.21
C ASP A 175 4.38 13.89 -15.35
N THR A 176 5.62 13.49 -15.08
CA THR A 176 6.54 12.88 -16.05
C THR A 176 7.19 11.62 -15.48
N ASN A 177 7.69 10.74 -16.37
CA ASN A 177 8.37 9.51 -15.98
C ASN A 177 9.84 9.76 -15.57
N LEU A 178 10.08 10.54 -14.50
CA LEU A 178 11.44 10.82 -13.99
C LEU A 178 12.22 9.54 -13.63
N GLY A 179 11.50 8.45 -13.34
CA GLY A 179 12.07 7.12 -13.09
C GLY A 179 12.75 6.49 -14.31
N SER A 180 12.48 6.97 -15.54
CA SER A 180 13.25 6.54 -16.72
C SER A 180 14.72 7.00 -16.64
N LEU A 181 15.00 8.11 -15.95
CA LEU A 181 16.35 8.63 -15.73
C LEU A 181 16.97 8.06 -14.45
N THR A 182 16.18 7.99 -13.38
CA THR A 182 16.66 7.64 -12.03
C THR A 182 16.60 6.15 -11.74
N GLY A 183 15.77 5.38 -12.44
CA GLY A 183 15.38 4.04 -12.01
C GLY A 183 14.35 4.10 -10.87
N SER A 184 14.16 2.96 -10.21
CA SER A 184 13.29 2.82 -9.05
C SER A 184 13.94 1.89 -8.04
N LEU A 185 13.98 2.31 -6.77
CA LEU A 185 14.58 1.50 -5.73
C LEU A 185 13.61 0.38 -5.33
N GLY A 186 14.10 -0.85 -5.31
CA GLY A 186 13.32 -1.99 -4.81
C GLY A 186 12.91 -1.78 -3.36
N ILE A 187 11.77 -2.33 -2.95
CA ILE A 187 11.23 -2.14 -1.60
C ILE A 187 11.08 -3.49 -0.92
N THR A 188 11.39 -3.56 0.37
CA THR A 188 11.13 -4.73 1.22
C THR A 188 10.49 -4.31 2.54
N SER A 189 9.73 -5.23 3.14
CA SER A 189 9.24 -5.08 4.52
C SER A 189 10.05 -5.88 5.54
N THR A 190 11.09 -6.58 5.07
CA THR A 190 11.94 -7.44 5.88
C THR A 190 13.23 -6.73 6.19
N ILE A 191 13.52 -6.61 7.49
CA ILE A 191 14.76 -6.07 8.03
C ILE A 191 14.91 -6.54 9.49
N ALA A 192 16.14 -6.74 9.96
CA ALA A 192 16.43 -7.23 11.31
C ALA A 192 17.31 -6.27 12.10
N LEU A 193 17.29 -6.44 13.43
CA LEU A 193 18.20 -5.72 14.33
C LEU A 193 19.64 -6.06 13.98
N GLY A 194 20.51 -5.04 13.90
CA GLY A 194 21.92 -5.20 13.55
C GLY A 194 22.22 -5.20 12.05
N ASP A 195 21.22 -5.26 11.17
CA ASP A 195 21.45 -5.16 9.73
C ASP A 195 22.05 -3.80 9.37
N LYS A 196 22.97 -3.80 8.39
CA LYS A 196 23.62 -2.59 7.89
C LYS A 196 22.69 -1.86 6.94
N ILE A 197 22.52 -0.57 7.19
CA ILE A 197 21.71 0.32 6.35
C ILE A 197 22.58 1.43 5.77
N ALA A 198 22.05 2.04 4.73
CA ALA A 198 22.53 3.32 4.26
C ALA A 198 21.33 4.23 3.94
N THR A 199 21.59 5.52 3.99
CA THR A 199 20.62 6.57 3.66
C THR A 199 21.31 7.70 2.93
N ALA A 200 20.59 8.39 2.05
CA ALA A 200 21.09 9.55 1.35
C ALA A 200 19.97 10.56 1.07
N GLY A 201 20.31 11.82 1.25
CA GLY A 201 19.40 12.95 1.03
C GLY A 201 20.14 14.26 1.04
N TYR A 202 19.40 15.35 1.21
CA TYR A 202 19.88 16.73 1.06
C TYR A 202 19.82 17.44 2.43
N PRO A 203 20.84 17.25 3.29
CA PRO A 203 20.89 17.91 4.58
C PRO A 203 21.11 19.41 4.44
N ASP A 204 20.33 20.17 5.19
CA ASP A 204 20.34 21.62 5.17
C ASP A 204 21.59 22.23 5.82
N ASP A 205 22.16 21.56 6.83
CA ASP A 205 23.44 21.98 7.45
C ASP A 205 24.64 21.89 6.48
N LYS A 206 24.45 21.27 5.31
CA LYS A 206 25.45 21.19 4.24
C LYS A 206 25.08 22.02 3.01
N THR A 207 24.02 22.82 3.10
CA THR A 207 23.64 23.80 2.06
C THR A 207 24.69 24.91 2.01
N ASP A 208 25.21 25.22 0.82
CA ASP A 208 26.02 26.42 0.62
C ASP A 208 25.08 27.63 0.53
N ARG A 209 25.09 28.42 1.61
CA ARG A 209 24.30 29.65 1.79
C ARG A 209 25.15 30.92 1.69
N THR A 210 26.35 30.84 1.09
CA THR A 210 27.25 32.01 0.92
C THR A 210 26.61 33.13 0.10
N ASN A 211 25.70 32.77 -0.82
CA ASN A 211 24.84 33.70 -1.54
C ASN A 211 23.37 33.31 -1.33
N SER A 212 22.61 34.13 -0.60
CA SER A 212 21.18 33.89 -0.31
C SER A 212 20.29 33.84 -1.54
N ASN A 213 20.76 34.36 -2.69
CA ASN A 213 20.05 34.35 -3.97
C ASN A 213 20.53 33.22 -4.93
N ASP A 214 21.42 32.34 -4.47
CA ASP A 214 21.92 31.19 -5.25
C ASP A 214 22.29 30.04 -4.31
N LEU A 215 21.31 29.58 -3.52
CA LEU A 215 21.52 28.47 -2.60
C LEU A 215 21.88 27.19 -3.35
N LYS A 216 22.86 26.45 -2.83
CA LYS A 216 23.34 25.21 -3.45
C LYS A 216 23.19 24.04 -2.49
N TYR A 217 22.40 23.06 -2.92
CA TYR A 217 22.09 21.86 -2.17
C TYR A 217 22.92 20.69 -2.66
N TYR A 218 23.36 19.83 -1.75
CA TYR A 218 24.17 18.67 -2.09
C TYR A 218 23.60 17.44 -1.43
N MET A 219 23.62 16.32 -2.16
CA MET A 219 23.29 15.04 -1.54
C MET A 219 24.46 14.57 -0.67
N TRP A 220 24.15 14.09 0.52
CA TRP A 220 25.07 13.42 1.43
C TRP A 220 24.52 12.05 1.76
N ARG A 221 25.42 11.08 1.92
CA ARG A 221 25.09 9.72 2.31
C ARG A 221 25.70 9.39 3.66
N SER A 222 24.99 8.56 4.41
CA SER A 222 25.46 7.96 5.65
C SER A 222 25.24 6.46 5.63
N THR A 223 26.05 5.73 6.38
CA THR A 223 25.93 4.29 6.59
C THR A 223 25.88 4.03 8.07
N GLY A 224 25.10 3.04 8.49
CA GLY A 224 25.02 2.65 9.88
C GLY A 224 24.45 1.24 10.01
N LYS A 225 23.96 0.92 11.20
CA LYS A 225 23.25 -0.31 11.50
C LYS A 225 21.94 0.02 12.22
N ILE A 226 21.04 -0.94 12.16
CA ILE A 226 19.80 -0.87 12.92
C ILE A 226 20.11 -1.19 14.37
N ILE A 227 19.79 -0.26 15.25
CA ILE A 227 20.04 -0.36 16.70
C ILE A 227 18.76 -0.63 17.50
N ASN A 228 17.59 -0.40 16.91
CA ASN A 228 16.31 -0.81 17.47
C ASN A 228 15.24 -0.95 16.37
N LEU A 229 14.20 -1.75 16.63
CA LEU A 229 13.04 -1.94 15.76
C LEU A 229 11.78 -1.98 16.60
N ASP A 230 10.76 -1.23 16.16
CA ASP A 230 9.39 -1.49 16.57
C ASP A 230 8.52 -1.88 15.37
N LYS A 231 7.20 -2.00 15.58
CA LYS A 231 6.28 -2.39 14.52
C LYS A 231 6.26 -1.40 13.35
N TYR A 232 6.43 -0.11 13.61
CA TYR A 232 6.25 0.97 12.64
C TYR A 232 7.50 1.82 12.40
N ARG A 233 8.58 1.60 13.15
CA ARG A 233 9.80 2.41 13.06
C ARG A 233 11.06 1.55 13.02
N VAL A 234 12.04 2.05 12.28
CA VAL A 234 13.42 1.54 12.25
C VAL A 234 14.33 2.61 12.85
N TYR A 235 15.13 2.26 13.85
CA TYR A 235 16.07 3.15 14.49
C TYR A 235 17.50 2.74 14.14
N TYR A 236 18.35 3.70 13.80
CA TYR A 236 19.71 3.47 13.32
C TYR A 236 20.68 4.53 13.82
N ASP A 237 21.97 4.20 13.77
CA ASP A 237 23.08 5.08 14.17
C ASP A 237 23.70 5.85 12.99
N ALA A 238 23.11 5.78 11.79
CA ALA A 238 23.53 6.58 10.65
C ALA A 238 23.18 8.07 10.85
N ASP A 239 24.15 8.95 10.65
CA ASP A 239 23.98 10.41 10.73
C ASP A 239 23.00 10.98 9.72
N THR A 240 22.09 11.83 10.21
CA THR A 240 21.21 12.65 9.39
C THR A 240 21.08 14.05 9.98
N SER A 241 20.34 14.92 9.30
CA SER A 241 20.12 16.32 9.69
C SER A 241 18.88 16.84 8.95
N GLY A 242 18.35 17.98 9.39
CA GLY A 242 17.23 18.65 8.76
C GLY A 242 17.40 18.75 7.25
N GLY A 243 16.31 18.63 6.48
CA GLY A 243 16.33 18.51 5.02
C GLY A 243 16.54 17.07 4.50
N GLN A 244 17.10 16.16 5.31
CA GLN A 244 17.11 14.73 4.97
C GLN A 244 15.79 14.02 5.25
N SER A 245 14.83 14.68 5.88
CA SER A 245 13.48 14.13 5.98
C SER A 245 12.92 13.69 4.62
N GLY A 246 12.43 12.46 4.59
CA GLY A 246 12.00 11.76 3.39
C GLY A 246 13.08 10.95 2.66
N SER A 247 14.33 10.98 3.12
CA SER A 247 15.42 10.18 2.53
C SER A 247 15.11 8.69 2.56
N GLY A 248 15.51 7.97 1.51
CA GLY A 248 15.43 6.53 1.50
C GLY A 248 16.39 5.92 2.53
N VAL A 249 15.93 4.94 3.31
CA VAL A 249 16.76 4.09 4.15
C VAL A 249 16.69 2.68 3.57
N TRP A 250 17.81 2.15 3.08
CA TRP A 250 17.87 0.85 2.43
C TRP A 250 18.83 -0.10 3.13
N ASP A 251 18.51 -1.38 3.05
CA ASP A 251 19.42 -2.47 3.43
C ASP A 251 20.59 -2.54 2.44
N VAL A 252 21.82 -2.46 2.96
CA VAL A 252 23.04 -2.50 2.15
C VAL A 252 23.23 -3.86 1.48
N LYS A 253 22.70 -4.95 2.07
CA LYS A 253 22.85 -6.29 1.51
C LYS A 253 21.99 -6.49 0.27
N SER A 254 20.73 -6.09 0.33
CA SER A 254 19.77 -6.29 -0.77
C SER A 254 19.59 -5.09 -1.68
N ASN A 255 20.12 -3.91 -1.31
CA ASN A 255 19.82 -2.62 -1.94
C ASN A 255 18.31 -2.37 -2.08
N LYS A 256 17.54 -2.73 -1.05
CA LYS A 256 16.10 -2.49 -0.99
C LYS A 256 15.76 -1.53 0.12
N LEU A 257 14.85 -0.61 -0.19
CA LEU A 257 14.27 0.33 0.74
C LEU A 257 13.51 -0.42 1.85
N VAL A 258 13.80 -0.06 3.11
CA VAL A 258 13.21 -0.66 4.31
C VAL A 258 12.44 0.36 5.15
N ALA A 259 12.77 1.64 5.00
CA ALA A 259 12.14 2.75 5.71
C ALA A 259 12.31 4.07 4.94
N ILE A 260 11.51 5.06 5.32
CA ILE A 260 11.71 6.46 4.95
C ILE A 260 12.16 7.21 6.19
N HIS A 261 13.29 7.92 6.11
CA HIS A 261 13.79 8.71 7.23
C HIS A 261 12.85 9.87 7.56
N THR A 262 12.59 10.12 8.85
CA THR A 262 11.64 11.14 9.30
C THR A 262 12.13 12.00 10.45
N ASN A 263 12.98 11.48 11.35
CA ASN A 263 13.32 12.17 12.58
C ASN A 263 14.67 11.73 13.14
N GLY A 264 15.21 12.51 14.06
CA GLY A 264 16.34 12.10 14.90
C GLY A 264 16.17 12.38 16.37
N GLY A 265 17.23 12.05 17.10
CA GLY A 265 17.36 12.21 18.54
C GLY A 265 18.80 11.97 18.95
N LYS A 266 19.17 12.39 20.17
CA LYS A 266 20.56 12.50 20.64
C LYS A 266 21.49 11.31 20.33
N THR A 267 20.96 10.08 20.30
CA THR A 267 21.74 8.85 20.15
C THR A 267 21.30 7.97 18.98
N PHE A 268 20.28 8.38 18.23
CA PHE A 268 19.73 7.59 17.13
C PHE A 268 18.92 8.46 16.17
N ASN A 269 18.92 8.08 14.90
CA ASN A 269 17.94 8.53 13.93
C ASN A 269 16.92 7.44 13.68
N PHE A 270 15.75 7.81 13.16
CA PHE A 270 14.74 6.82 12.80
C PHE A 270 13.93 7.23 11.58
N GLY A 271 13.20 6.24 11.08
CA GLY A 271 12.30 6.42 9.95
C GLY A 271 11.07 5.52 10.06
N THR A 272 10.03 5.90 9.34
CA THR A 272 8.81 5.09 9.18
C THR A 272 9.17 3.79 8.47
N ARG A 273 9.03 2.68 9.18
CA ARG A 273 9.28 1.33 8.69
C ARG A 273 8.27 0.97 7.62
N ILE A 274 8.74 0.39 6.52
CA ILE A 274 7.87 -0.21 5.51
C ILE A 274 7.39 -1.56 6.06
N THR A 275 6.22 -1.56 6.69
CA THR A 275 5.55 -2.80 7.12
C THR A 275 4.96 -3.55 5.92
N PRO A 276 4.58 -4.83 6.03
CA PRO A 276 3.85 -5.51 4.95
C PRO A 276 2.58 -4.76 4.52
N GLN A 277 1.86 -4.16 5.48
CA GLN A 277 0.68 -3.35 5.20
C GLN A 277 1.02 -2.05 4.47
N TYR A 278 2.11 -1.36 4.84
CA TYR A 278 2.54 -0.13 4.16
C TYR A 278 3.14 -0.43 2.78
N LEU A 279 3.75 -1.60 2.59
CA LEU A 279 4.16 -2.07 1.28
C LEU A 279 2.95 -2.21 0.35
N ASP A 280 1.84 -2.80 0.80
CA ASP A 280 0.61 -2.85 0.00
C ASP A 280 0.08 -1.46 -0.34
N TYR A 281 0.17 -0.50 0.59
CA TYR A 281 -0.25 0.88 0.36
C TYR A 281 0.62 1.59 -0.68
N ILE A 282 1.95 1.40 -0.60
CA ILE A 282 2.89 1.91 -1.60
C ILE A 282 2.61 1.26 -2.96
N LYS A 283 2.40 -0.06 -2.98
CA LYS A 283 2.04 -0.81 -4.19
C LYS A 283 0.75 -0.31 -4.83
N TYR A 284 -0.26 0.02 -4.02
CA TYR A 284 -1.47 0.70 -4.49
C TYR A 284 -1.14 2.09 -5.08
N TRP A 285 -0.32 2.91 -4.41
CA TRP A 285 0.05 4.24 -4.90
C TRP A 285 0.81 4.23 -6.23
N ILE A 286 1.63 3.20 -6.47
CA ILE A 286 2.34 3.04 -7.75
C ILE A 286 1.50 2.35 -8.83
N GLY A 287 0.27 1.92 -8.52
CA GLY A 287 -0.66 1.33 -9.49
C GLY A 287 -0.60 -0.20 -9.62
N THR A 288 0.01 -0.90 -8.67
CA THR A 288 0.14 -2.37 -8.64
C THR A 288 -0.35 -2.95 -7.32
N PRO A 289 -1.63 -2.74 -6.92
CA PRO A 289 -2.14 -3.20 -5.63
C PRO A 289 -2.00 -4.73 -5.46
N VAL A 290 -1.65 -5.16 -4.25
CA VAL A 290 -1.34 -6.56 -3.96
C VAL A 290 -2.58 -7.32 -3.51
N ALA A 291 -2.88 -8.42 -4.21
CA ALA A 291 -3.93 -9.36 -3.85
C ALA A 291 -3.43 -10.32 -2.77
N HIS A 292 -4.25 -10.54 -1.74
CA HIS A 292 -3.99 -11.53 -0.70
C HIS A 292 -5.06 -12.61 -0.75
N THR A 293 -4.66 -13.88 -0.82
CA THR A 293 -5.60 -15.00 -0.86
C THR A 293 -6.55 -14.99 0.34
N TYR A 294 -7.84 -15.09 0.05
CA TYR A 294 -8.90 -15.16 1.05
C TYR A 294 -9.73 -16.43 0.92
N ASN A 295 -10.18 -16.76 -0.30
CA ASN A 295 -10.89 -17.99 -0.68
C ASN A 295 -12.01 -18.42 0.29
N LYS A 296 -12.94 -17.51 0.61
CA LYS A 296 -14.09 -17.79 1.49
C LYS A 296 -15.39 -17.38 0.85
N ASN A 297 -16.46 -18.12 1.13
CA ASN A 297 -17.81 -17.65 0.83
C ASN A 297 -18.20 -16.56 1.83
N VAL A 298 -18.67 -15.42 1.32
CA VAL A 298 -19.13 -14.28 2.10
C VAL A 298 -20.57 -13.95 1.75
N SER A 299 -21.36 -13.54 2.74
CA SER A 299 -22.75 -13.15 2.59
C SER A 299 -22.89 -11.65 2.82
N ILE A 300 -23.55 -10.94 1.92
CA ILE A 300 -23.76 -9.49 2.04
C ILE A 300 -24.58 -9.18 3.29
N SER A 301 -24.06 -8.26 4.11
CA SER A 301 -24.69 -7.82 5.37
C SER A 301 -25.09 -6.35 5.37
N LYS A 302 -24.77 -5.60 4.31
CA LYS A 302 -25.17 -4.18 4.15
C LYS A 302 -25.73 -3.91 2.75
N GLU A 303 -26.92 -3.32 2.72
CA GLU A 303 -27.66 -2.91 1.52
C GLU A 303 -27.13 -1.59 0.93
N GLY A 304 -27.39 -1.38 -0.37
CA GLY A 304 -27.09 -0.12 -1.07
C GLY A 304 -25.61 0.27 -1.19
N GLN A 305 -24.67 -0.65 -0.92
CA GLN A 305 -23.24 -0.40 -1.00
C GLN A 305 -22.73 -0.61 -2.42
N LYS A 306 -21.78 0.22 -2.88
CA LYS A 306 -21.16 0.07 -4.20
C LYS A 306 -20.28 -1.18 -4.27
N LEU A 307 -20.38 -1.88 -5.40
CA LEU A 307 -19.40 -2.85 -5.86
C LEU A 307 -18.55 -2.19 -6.94
N TRP A 308 -17.27 -1.97 -6.64
CA TRP A 308 -16.36 -1.18 -7.47
C TRP A 308 -15.75 -2.03 -8.58
N GLY A 309 -15.55 -1.41 -9.75
CA GLY A 309 -14.83 -1.96 -10.89
C GLY A 309 -13.32 -1.74 -10.81
N ASP A 310 -12.85 -0.96 -9.84
CA ASP A 310 -11.43 -0.73 -9.57
C ASP A 310 -11.25 -0.34 -8.09
N LEU A 311 -10.02 -0.48 -7.58
CA LEU A 311 -9.68 -0.10 -6.20
C LEU A 311 -9.45 1.40 -6.03
N GLN A 312 -9.45 2.18 -7.12
CA GLN A 312 -9.34 3.65 -7.10
C GLN A 312 -10.70 4.33 -6.89
N PHE A 313 -11.78 3.55 -6.89
CA PHE A 313 -13.17 3.97 -6.76
C PHE A 313 -13.62 4.91 -7.89
N LEU A 314 -13.07 4.74 -9.10
CA LEU A 314 -13.43 5.53 -10.27
C LEU A 314 -14.60 4.92 -11.04
N LYS A 315 -14.74 3.59 -11.03
CA LYS A 315 -15.79 2.87 -11.74
C LYS A 315 -16.68 2.10 -10.78
N VAL A 316 -17.99 2.34 -10.85
CA VAL A 316 -18.99 1.51 -10.15
C VAL A 316 -19.42 0.40 -11.10
N LYS A 317 -19.28 -0.86 -10.68
CA LYS A 317 -19.69 -2.03 -11.47
C LYS A 317 -21.13 -2.44 -11.16
N SER A 318 -21.53 -2.39 -9.89
CA SER A 318 -22.92 -2.57 -9.46
C SER A 318 -23.10 -2.11 -8.00
N GLU A 319 -24.22 -2.45 -7.37
CA GLU A 319 -24.49 -2.18 -5.95
C GLU A 319 -25.07 -3.39 -5.22
N THR A 320 -25.08 -3.37 -3.89
CA THR A 320 -25.65 -4.42 -3.05
C THR A 320 -27.16 -4.27 -2.82
N LYS A 321 -27.83 -3.33 -3.50
CA LYS A 321 -29.28 -3.12 -3.42
C LYS A 321 -30.06 -4.39 -3.79
N GLY A 322 -30.91 -4.86 -2.89
CA GLY A 322 -31.69 -6.09 -3.04
C GLY A 322 -30.85 -7.38 -2.96
N LYS A 323 -29.62 -7.30 -2.43
CA LYS A 323 -28.68 -8.42 -2.33
C LYS A 323 -28.36 -8.84 -0.90
N LEU A 324 -29.08 -8.34 0.12
CA LEU A 324 -28.85 -8.76 1.51
C LEU A 324 -28.96 -10.28 1.68
N GLY A 325 -27.94 -10.89 2.27
CA GLY A 325 -27.82 -12.34 2.41
C GLY A 325 -27.30 -13.07 1.17
N LYS A 326 -27.20 -12.42 0.00
CA LYS A 326 -26.61 -13.02 -1.20
C LYS A 326 -25.18 -13.44 -0.91
N VAL A 327 -24.83 -14.64 -1.36
CA VAL A 327 -23.49 -15.23 -1.17
C VAL A 327 -22.64 -15.07 -2.42
N TYR A 328 -21.38 -14.70 -2.18
CA TYR A 328 -20.32 -14.59 -3.17
C TYR A 328 -19.12 -15.43 -2.71
N ASN A 329 -18.31 -15.90 -3.66
CA ASN A 329 -16.96 -16.34 -3.35
C ASN A 329 -16.04 -15.12 -3.32
N ALA A 330 -15.40 -14.85 -2.19
CA ALA A 330 -14.37 -13.84 -2.08
C ALA A 330 -13.01 -14.53 -2.23
N LYS A 331 -12.40 -14.42 -3.42
CA LYS A 331 -11.11 -15.06 -3.73
C LYS A 331 -9.95 -14.34 -3.04
N TYR A 332 -9.98 -13.01 -3.04
CA TYR A 332 -8.89 -12.17 -2.55
C TYR A 332 -9.36 -11.03 -1.66
N TYR A 333 -8.45 -10.51 -0.84
CA TYR A 333 -8.57 -9.20 -0.22
C TYR A 333 -7.39 -8.29 -0.54
N TYR A 334 -7.62 -6.97 -0.48
CA TYR A 334 -6.61 -5.94 -0.69
C TYR A 334 -6.60 -5.01 0.51
N ASN A 335 -5.40 -4.72 1.05
CA ASN A 335 -5.22 -3.66 2.03
C ASN A 335 -5.24 -2.31 1.30
N HIS A 336 -6.17 -1.43 1.65
CA HIS A 336 -6.30 -0.14 0.99
C HIS A 336 -5.79 1.01 1.88
N PRO A 337 -5.12 2.05 1.32
CA PRO A 337 -4.56 3.17 2.11
C PRO A 337 -5.57 3.97 2.95
N ASN A 338 -6.87 3.81 2.68
CA ASN A 338 -7.93 4.40 3.51
C ASN A 338 -8.14 3.68 4.87
N GLY A 339 -7.37 2.61 5.15
CA GLY A 339 -7.42 1.83 6.38
C GLY A 339 -8.38 0.62 6.33
N ASN A 340 -9.16 0.46 5.26
CA ASN A 340 -10.07 -0.68 5.09
C ASN A 340 -9.46 -1.79 4.23
N LYS A 341 -10.10 -2.96 4.27
CA LYS A 341 -9.84 -4.07 3.34
C LYS A 341 -10.98 -4.19 2.35
N TYR A 342 -10.66 -4.53 1.11
CA TYR A 342 -11.63 -4.76 0.05
C TYR A 342 -11.52 -6.18 -0.47
N LEU A 343 -12.65 -6.87 -0.59
CA LEU A 343 -12.76 -8.23 -1.13
C LEU A 343 -13.02 -8.17 -2.64
N SER A 344 -12.36 -9.03 -3.42
CA SER A 344 -12.74 -9.30 -4.82
C SER A 344 -13.81 -10.40 -4.83
N LEU A 345 -15.05 -10.03 -5.21
CA LEU A 345 -16.22 -10.91 -5.12
C LEU A 345 -16.53 -11.57 -6.46
N TYR A 346 -16.86 -12.86 -6.42
CA TYR A 346 -17.21 -13.67 -7.59
C TYR A 346 -18.54 -14.39 -7.37
N ASN A 347 -19.34 -14.49 -8.43
CA ASN A 347 -20.55 -15.31 -8.45
C ASN A 347 -20.18 -16.81 -8.51
N LYS A 348 -21.18 -17.69 -8.39
CA LYS A 348 -20.98 -19.14 -8.40
C LYS A 348 -20.33 -19.66 -9.68
N ASP A 349 -20.67 -19.05 -10.81
CA ASP A 349 -20.15 -19.37 -12.15
C ASP A 349 -18.71 -18.86 -12.36
N GLY A 350 -18.11 -18.22 -11.36
CA GLY A 350 -16.78 -17.64 -11.44
C GLY A 350 -16.75 -16.23 -12.03
N THR A 351 -17.88 -15.66 -12.46
CA THR A 351 -17.92 -14.30 -12.99
C THR A 351 -17.64 -13.27 -11.90
N TRP A 352 -16.76 -12.31 -12.20
CA TRP A 352 -16.38 -11.26 -11.25
C TRP A 352 -17.51 -10.24 -11.04
N ALA A 353 -17.87 -9.99 -9.78
CA ALA A 353 -18.96 -9.12 -9.37
C ALA A 353 -18.51 -7.72 -8.95
N GLY A 354 -17.23 -7.53 -8.62
CA GLY A 354 -16.66 -6.26 -8.18
C GLY A 354 -15.98 -6.31 -6.81
N TYR A 355 -15.29 -5.23 -6.45
CA TYR A 355 -14.71 -5.04 -5.13
C TYR A 355 -15.73 -4.53 -4.12
N SER A 356 -15.73 -5.09 -2.91
CA SER A 356 -16.57 -4.63 -1.81
C SER A 356 -15.74 -4.40 -0.56
N ASN A 357 -16.04 -3.39 0.25
CA ASN A 357 -15.45 -3.26 1.57
C ASN A 357 -15.78 -4.53 2.39
N MET A 358 -14.76 -5.14 2.99
CA MET A 358 -14.89 -6.40 3.75
C MET A 358 -15.98 -6.30 4.84
N ASN A 359 -16.14 -5.12 5.45
CA ASN A 359 -17.13 -4.84 6.51
C ASN A 359 -18.59 -4.78 6.00
N HIS A 360 -18.83 -4.95 4.70
CA HIS A 360 -20.17 -5.02 4.10
C HIS A 360 -20.66 -6.46 3.92
N SER A 361 -19.88 -7.43 4.41
CA SER A 361 -20.17 -8.85 4.32
C SER A 361 -19.75 -9.58 5.59
N VAL A 362 -20.27 -10.80 5.77
CA VAL A 362 -19.86 -11.73 6.82
C VAL A 362 -19.42 -13.04 6.20
N ASN A 363 -18.45 -13.72 6.81
CA ASN A 363 -18.04 -15.05 6.35
C ASN A 363 -19.15 -16.06 6.60
N VAL A 364 -19.48 -16.85 5.59
CA VAL A 364 -20.39 -17.99 5.71
C VAL A 364 -19.65 -19.13 6.40
N THR A 365 -19.68 -19.11 7.73
CA THR A 365 -18.89 -20.00 8.59
C THR A 365 -19.78 -21.06 9.20
N ALA A 366 -19.32 -22.31 9.19
CA ALA A 366 -19.99 -23.41 9.88
C ALA A 366 -19.73 -23.30 11.38
N VAL A 367 -20.79 -23.28 12.19
CA VAL A 367 -20.69 -23.42 13.64
C VAL A 367 -21.18 -24.81 14.00
N SER A 368 -20.38 -25.57 14.75
CA SER A 368 -20.78 -26.89 15.24
C SER A 368 -22.02 -26.78 16.10
N TYR A 369 -23.00 -27.64 15.85
CA TYR A 369 -24.27 -27.66 16.56
C TYR A 369 -24.60 -29.07 17.09
N ASN A 370 -24.47 -30.10 16.25
CA ASN A 370 -24.62 -31.52 16.59
C ASN A 370 -25.85 -31.86 17.46
N LYS A 371 -27.03 -31.37 17.07
CA LYS A 371 -28.28 -31.70 17.76
C LYS A 371 -29.25 -32.47 16.87
N LYS A 372 -30.03 -33.34 17.51
CA LYS A 372 -31.22 -33.94 16.90
C LYS A 372 -32.31 -32.86 16.83
N VAL A 373 -32.84 -32.61 15.64
CA VAL A 373 -33.93 -31.67 15.38
C VAL A 373 -35.06 -32.37 14.64
N VAL A 374 -36.29 -31.86 14.74
CA VAL A 374 -37.43 -32.41 14.01
C VAL A 374 -37.92 -31.38 13.01
N ILE A 375 -38.05 -31.76 11.74
CA ILE A 375 -38.68 -30.90 10.74
C ILE A 375 -40.19 -30.88 11.00
N THR A 376 -40.74 -29.70 11.30
CA THR A 376 -42.17 -29.54 11.62
C THR A 376 -42.93 -28.76 10.57
N LYS A 377 -42.25 -28.06 9.65
CA LYS A 377 -42.90 -27.24 8.61
C LYS A 377 -42.62 -27.75 7.20
N LYS A 378 -43.67 -27.74 6.36
CA LYS A 378 -43.65 -28.09 4.94
C LYS A 378 -43.20 -26.91 4.06
N LYS A 379 -42.94 -27.18 2.77
CA LYS A 379 -42.61 -26.22 1.71
C LYS A 379 -41.25 -25.51 1.83
N TYR A 380 -40.42 -25.86 2.81
CA TYR A 380 -39.06 -25.34 2.89
C TYR A 380 -38.16 -26.09 1.90
N ASP A 381 -37.33 -25.34 1.18
CA ASP A 381 -36.31 -25.90 0.32
C ASP A 381 -35.14 -26.45 1.16
N LEU A 382 -34.64 -27.64 0.77
CA LEU A 382 -33.34 -28.13 1.21
C LEU A 382 -32.34 -27.78 0.12
N TRP A 383 -31.45 -26.85 0.41
CA TRP A 383 -30.53 -26.28 -0.57
C TRP A 383 -29.23 -27.08 -0.67
N ASN A 384 -28.69 -27.16 -1.90
CA ASN A 384 -27.40 -27.81 -2.15
C ASN A 384 -26.22 -26.86 -1.89
N SER A 385 -26.45 -25.55 -1.82
CA SER A 385 -25.43 -24.55 -1.47
C SER A 385 -26.08 -23.24 -1.03
N PHE A 386 -25.31 -22.35 -0.41
CA PHE A 386 -25.77 -21.01 -0.06
C PHE A 386 -25.82 -20.03 -1.24
N TYR A 387 -25.51 -20.46 -2.47
CA TYR A 387 -25.82 -19.71 -3.67
C TYR A 387 -27.31 -19.80 -4.05
N PHE A 388 -28.06 -20.72 -3.43
CA PHE A 388 -29.51 -20.89 -3.60
C PHE A 388 -29.94 -21.13 -5.05
N ASP A 389 -29.06 -21.72 -5.86
CA ASP A 389 -29.28 -22.00 -7.28
C ASP A 389 -29.94 -23.36 -7.53
N SER A 390 -29.68 -24.33 -6.64
CA SER A 390 -30.12 -25.71 -6.79
C SER A 390 -30.62 -26.30 -5.47
N LYS A 391 -31.74 -27.00 -5.57
CA LYS A 391 -32.43 -27.65 -4.46
C LYS A 391 -32.07 -29.14 -4.46
N LYS A 392 -31.73 -29.65 -3.28
CA LYS A 392 -31.52 -31.09 -3.04
C LYS A 392 -32.85 -31.79 -2.71
N GLY A 393 -33.84 -31.05 -2.25
CA GLY A 393 -35.17 -31.56 -1.95
C GLY A 393 -36.07 -30.54 -1.25
N LYS A 394 -37.14 -31.04 -0.63
CA LYS A 394 -38.14 -30.27 0.11
C LYS A 394 -38.34 -30.85 1.51
N SER A 395 -38.68 -30.00 2.47
CA SER A 395 -38.88 -30.40 3.87
C SER A 395 -40.05 -31.37 4.04
N ASP A 396 -41.01 -31.36 3.10
CA ASP A 396 -42.19 -32.22 3.04
C ASP A 396 -41.86 -33.71 3.19
N ALA A 397 -40.76 -34.18 2.60
CA ALA A 397 -40.33 -35.58 2.67
C ALA A 397 -39.86 -36.02 4.08
N TYR A 398 -39.59 -35.05 4.96
CA TYR A 398 -38.97 -35.24 6.26
C TYR A 398 -39.82 -34.71 7.43
N VAL A 399 -41.05 -34.27 7.17
CA VAL A 399 -41.95 -33.78 8.23
C VAL A 399 -42.15 -34.83 9.30
N ASN A 400 -42.05 -34.40 10.56
CA ASN A 400 -42.12 -35.22 11.78
C ASN A 400 -41.05 -36.32 11.87
N LYS A 401 -40.03 -36.30 11.00
CA LYS A 401 -38.88 -37.21 11.09
C LYS A 401 -37.74 -36.50 11.82
N PRO A 402 -37.10 -37.16 12.80
CA PRO A 402 -35.91 -36.62 13.41
C PRO A 402 -34.71 -36.72 12.45
N VAL A 403 -33.90 -35.67 12.42
CA VAL A 403 -32.66 -35.55 11.66
C VAL A 403 -31.57 -34.95 12.55
N ILE A 404 -30.30 -35.06 12.15
CA ILE A 404 -29.19 -34.39 12.86
C ILE A 404 -28.87 -33.07 12.15
N ALA A 405 -28.93 -31.96 12.88
CA ALA A 405 -28.32 -30.70 12.48
C ALA A 405 -26.88 -30.68 12.99
N LYS A 406 -25.91 -31.00 12.12
CA LYS A 406 -24.48 -31.00 12.51
C LYS A 406 -23.92 -29.59 12.65
N TYR A 407 -24.35 -28.69 11.77
CA TYR A 407 -23.85 -27.32 11.71
C TYR A 407 -25.00 -26.32 11.59
N ILE A 408 -24.78 -25.12 12.12
CA ILE A 408 -25.61 -23.93 11.89
C ILE A 408 -24.77 -22.84 11.21
N TYR A 409 -25.39 -22.12 10.29
CA TYR A 409 -24.80 -20.99 9.56
C TYR A 409 -25.70 -19.78 9.73
N THR A 410 -25.11 -18.60 9.93
CA THR A 410 -25.83 -17.33 9.94
C THR A 410 -25.38 -16.51 8.74
N LEU A 411 -26.31 -16.15 7.86
CA LEU A 411 -26.01 -15.33 6.68
C LEU A 411 -26.08 -13.83 7.03
N GLY A 412 -25.62 -12.98 6.12
CA GLY A 412 -25.54 -11.53 6.33
C GLY A 412 -26.89 -10.83 6.50
N ASN A 413 -28.00 -11.49 6.13
CA ASN A 413 -29.37 -11.04 6.41
C ASN A 413 -29.91 -11.53 7.78
N GLY A 414 -29.08 -12.13 8.62
CA GLY A 414 -29.45 -12.70 9.92
C GLY A 414 -30.19 -14.04 9.86
N ARG A 415 -30.54 -14.55 8.66
CA ARG A 415 -31.20 -15.85 8.53
C ARG A 415 -30.24 -16.97 8.86
N GLN A 416 -30.74 -17.94 9.62
CA GLN A 416 -29.98 -19.11 10.02
C GLN A 416 -30.42 -20.35 9.24
N TYR A 417 -29.44 -21.21 8.97
CA TYR A 417 -29.64 -22.47 8.26
C TYR A 417 -28.91 -23.61 8.96
N TYR A 418 -29.59 -24.74 9.09
CA TYR A 418 -28.98 -25.99 9.52
C TYR A 418 -28.45 -26.78 8.33
N SER A 419 -27.29 -27.42 8.50
CA SER A 419 -26.84 -28.53 7.64
C SER A 419 -27.37 -29.84 8.19
N LEU A 420 -28.33 -30.44 7.50
CA LEU A 420 -29.07 -31.61 7.98
C LEU A 420 -28.50 -32.93 7.47
N TYR A 421 -28.54 -33.95 8.33
CA TYR A 421 -28.05 -35.29 8.07
C TYR A 421 -29.07 -36.33 8.52
N SER A 422 -29.19 -37.42 7.75
CA SER A 422 -29.97 -38.59 8.12
C SER A 422 -29.38 -39.25 9.35
N ILE A 423 -30.22 -39.57 10.35
CA ILE A 423 -29.76 -40.29 11.56
C ILE A 423 -29.24 -41.69 11.22
N LYS A 424 -29.89 -42.39 10.29
CA LYS A 424 -29.59 -43.81 10.02
C LYS A 424 -28.33 -43.99 9.18
N SER A 425 -28.10 -43.11 8.20
CA SER A 425 -27.08 -43.29 7.18
C SER A 425 -25.99 -42.23 7.19
N ASP A 426 -26.11 -41.24 8.07
CA ASP A 426 -25.26 -40.04 8.10
C ASP A 426 -25.17 -39.30 6.76
N LYS A 427 -26.13 -39.53 5.86
CA LYS A 427 -26.18 -38.89 4.54
C LYS A 427 -26.61 -37.44 4.69
N TRP A 428 -25.86 -36.53 4.08
CA TRP A 428 -26.22 -35.12 4.03
C TRP A 428 -27.50 -34.88 3.21
N LEU A 429 -28.46 -34.20 3.81
CA LEU A 429 -29.80 -33.94 3.28
C LEU A 429 -29.93 -32.56 2.62
N GLY A 430 -29.06 -31.61 2.96
CA GLY A 430 -29.09 -30.23 2.46
C GLY A 430 -29.15 -29.19 3.56
N TYR A 431 -29.09 -27.92 3.17
CA TYR A 431 -29.28 -26.80 4.07
C TYR A 431 -30.76 -26.41 4.15
N VAL A 432 -31.31 -26.27 5.36
CA VAL A 432 -32.69 -25.80 5.57
C VAL A 432 -32.69 -24.60 6.50
N ASN A 433 -33.61 -23.66 6.30
CA ASN A 433 -33.81 -22.56 7.24
C ASN A 433 -34.26 -23.12 8.60
N VAL A 434 -33.67 -22.63 9.69
CA VAL A 434 -33.94 -23.14 11.06
C VAL A 434 -35.41 -23.05 11.45
N ASN A 435 -36.17 -22.12 10.87
CA ASN A 435 -37.60 -21.96 11.14
C ASN A 435 -38.45 -23.14 10.64
N ALA A 436 -37.87 -24.06 9.86
CA ALA A 436 -38.52 -25.29 9.42
C ALA A 436 -38.57 -26.38 10.50
N THR A 437 -37.78 -26.24 11.55
CA THR A 437 -37.56 -27.27 12.58
C THR A 437 -37.99 -26.80 13.98
N LYS A 438 -38.16 -27.75 14.89
CA LYS A 438 -38.21 -27.54 16.34
C LYS A 438 -37.08 -28.29 17.03
#